data_AF-A0A660U8A6-F1
#
_entry.id   AF-A0A660U8A6-F1
#
_cell.length_a   1.000
_cell.length_b   1.000
_cell.length_c   1.000
_cell.angle_alpha   90.00
_cell.angle_beta   90.00
_cell.angle_gamma   90.00
#
_symmetry.space_group_name_H-M   'P 1'
#
loop_
_entity.id
_entity.type
_entity.pdbx_description
1 polymer ?
#
loop_
_entity_poly.entity_id
_entity_poly.type
_entity_poly.pdbx_seq_one_letter_code
_entity_poly.pdbx_strand_id
1 'polypeptide(L)'
;MGDHAVNILELAEQRVEKGLKFSHEAEDDIRDLFYLCNEMFEETMVALEKNRKENARAAHRIEKQINKLQMELREKHIRRLKAGLCDINAGVLFIDFVDNIEKVGDHLSNIAVGVMRHLRWGKID
;
A
#
# COMPACT_ATOMS: atom_id res chain seq x y z
N MET A 1 8.63 -1.51 -6.86
CA MET A 1 7.21 -1.97 -6.99
C MET A 1 7.12 -3.48 -7.17
N GLY A 2 7.72 -4.08 -8.22
CA GLY A 2 7.63 -5.53 -8.44
C GLY A 2 8.27 -6.38 -7.32
N ASP A 3 9.35 -5.90 -6.72
CA ASP A 3 9.96 -6.43 -5.51
C ASP A 3 8.99 -6.44 -4.31
N HIS A 4 8.30 -5.32 -4.06
CA HIS A 4 7.29 -5.26 -2.98
C HIS A 4 6.10 -6.18 -3.23
N ALA A 5 5.71 -6.41 -4.48
CA ALA A 5 4.68 -7.40 -4.82
C ALA A 5 5.13 -8.83 -4.51
N VAL A 6 6.40 -9.16 -4.77
CA VAL A 6 6.99 -10.45 -4.39
C VAL A 6 7.02 -10.59 -2.86
N ASN A 7 7.47 -9.56 -2.13
CA ASN A 7 7.46 -9.59 -0.67
C ASN A 7 6.05 -9.82 -0.10
N ILE A 8 5.02 -9.19 -0.68
CA ILE A 8 3.62 -9.40 -0.27
C ILE A 8 3.18 -10.85 -0.49
N LEU A 9 3.55 -11.44 -1.63
CA LEU A 9 3.27 -12.85 -1.91
C LEU A 9 3.97 -13.76 -0.88
N GLU A 10 5.25 -13.55 -0.62
CA GLU A 10 6.02 -14.32 0.35
C GLU A 10 5.43 -14.23 1.77
N LEU A 11 4.96 -13.04 2.18
CA LEU A 11 4.25 -12.85 3.45
C LEU A 11 2.92 -13.62 3.48
N ALA A 12 2.17 -13.64 2.38
CA ALA A 12 0.93 -14.39 2.28
C ALA A 12 1.17 -15.91 2.35
N GLU A 13 2.18 -16.41 1.66
CA GLU A 13 2.60 -17.81 1.73
C GLU A 13 3.02 -18.19 3.15
N GLN A 14 3.85 -17.36 3.79
CA GLN A 14 4.29 -17.57 5.16
C GLN A 14 3.12 -17.61 6.15
N ARG A 15 2.10 -16.76 5.97
CA ARG A 15 0.88 -16.77 6.79
C ARG A 15 0.17 -18.13 6.68
N VAL A 16 0.02 -18.64 5.45
CA VAL A 16 -0.67 -19.91 5.17
C VAL A 16 0.13 -21.09 5.73
N GLU A 17 1.43 -21.17 5.43
CA GLU A 17 2.31 -22.25 5.87
C GLU A 17 2.37 -22.39 7.39
N LYS A 18 2.43 -21.25 8.10
CA LYS A 18 2.48 -21.22 9.56
C LYS A 18 1.10 -21.29 10.22
N GLY A 19 0.01 -21.35 9.45
CA GLY A 19 -1.35 -21.39 9.96
C GLY A 19 -1.75 -20.16 10.78
N LEU A 20 -1.13 -19.00 10.49
CA LEU A 20 -1.36 -17.76 11.24
C LEU A 20 -2.70 -17.13 10.87
N LYS A 21 -3.48 -16.80 11.90
CA LYS A 21 -4.80 -16.19 11.74
C LYS A 21 -4.75 -14.71 12.10
N PHE A 22 -5.29 -13.90 11.21
CA PHE A 22 -5.61 -12.51 11.50
C PHE A 22 -6.99 -12.42 12.13
N SER A 23 -7.20 -11.40 12.95
CA SER A 23 -8.56 -11.05 13.38
C SER A 23 -9.36 -10.54 12.19
N HIS A 24 -10.69 -10.62 12.25
CA HIS A 24 -11.56 -10.07 11.21
C HIS A 24 -11.25 -8.59 10.94
N GLU A 25 -11.03 -7.80 12.00
CA GLU A 25 -10.66 -6.40 11.86
C GLU A 25 -9.32 -6.21 11.12
N ALA A 26 -8.33 -7.08 11.35
CA ALA A 26 -7.05 -6.99 10.66
C ALA A 26 -7.17 -7.39 9.18
N GLU A 27 -8.08 -8.31 8.85
CA GLU A 27 -8.39 -8.65 7.45
C GLU A 27 -9.11 -7.51 6.72
N ASP A 28 -10.04 -6.83 7.40
CA ASP A 28 -10.70 -5.63 6.86
C ASP A 28 -9.70 -4.48 6.69
N ASP A 29 -8.84 -4.24 7.69
CA ASP A 29 -7.76 -3.24 7.65
C ASP A 29 -6.84 -3.47 6.42
N ILE A 30 -6.47 -4.72 6.12
CA ILE A 30 -5.67 -5.10 4.94
C ILE A 30 -6.44 -4.82 3.64
N ARG A 31 -7.74 -5.17 3.61
CA ARG A 31 -8.57 -5.02 2.42
C ARG A 31 -8.74 -3.53 2.05
N ASP A 32 -8.98 -2.68 3.04
CA ASP A 32 -9.11 -1.23 2.84
C ASP A 32 -7.80 -0.63 2.29
N LEU A 33 -6.66 -1.05 2.84
CA LEU A 33 -5.35 -0.60 2.38
C LEU A 33 -5.08 -1.05 0.93
N PHE A 34 -5.44 -2.28 0.58
CA PHE A 34 -5.33 -2.80 -0.78
C PHE A 34 -6.21 -2.01 -1.77
N TYR A 35 -7.45 -1.68 -1.40
CA TYR A 35 -8.35 -0.90 -2.26
C TYR A 35 -7.79 0.50 -2.54
N LEU A 36 -7.28 1.20 -1.52
CA LEU A 36 -6.63 2.49 -1.70
C LEU A 36 -5.39 2.39 -2.60
N CYS A 37 -4.56 1.36 -2.42
CA CYS A 37 -3.39 1.13 -3.26
C CYS A 37 -3.77 0.88 -4.72
N ASN A 38 -4.84 0.10 -4.97
CA ASN A 38 -5.32 -0.18 -6.33
C ASN A 38 -5.91 1.08 -6.99
N GLU A 39 -6.71 1.87 -6.26
CA GLU A 39 -7.22 3.16 -6.74
C GLU A 39 -6.06 4.10 -7.10
N MET A 40 -5.04 4.18 -6.25
CA MET A 40 -3.84 4.99 -6.51
C MET A 40 -3.10 4.51 -7.76
N PHE A 41 -3.00 3.21 -7.96
CA PHE A 41 -2.37 2.62 -9.14
C PHE A 41 -3.11 3.05 -10.41
N GLU A 42 -4.43 2.90 -10.45
CA GLU A 42 -5.27 3.30 -11.59
C GLU A 42 -5.13 4.79 -11.91
N GLU A 43 -5.21 5.66 -10.91
CA GLU A 43 -5.03 7.10 -11.07
C GLU A 43 -3.63 7.46 -11.61
N THR A 44 -2.59 6.78 -11.11
CA THR A 44 -1.21 6.99 -11.56
C THR A 44 -1.03 6.55 -13.02
N MET A 45 -1.62 5.42 -13.42
CA MET A 45 -1.56 4.93 -14.79
C MET A 45 -2.26 5.88 -15.77
N VAL A 46 -3.47 6.34 -15.43
CA VAL A 46 -4.19 7.34 -16.25
C VAL A 46 -3.41 8.65 -16.35
N ALA A 47 -2.80 9.09 -15.25
CA ALA A 47 -1.97 10.27 -15.23
C ALA A 47 -0.78 10.15 -16.19
N LEU A 48 -0.08 9.01 -16.15
CA LEU A 48 1.09 8.74 -16.97
C LEU A 48 0.76 8.63 -18.46
N GLU A 49 -0.23 7.81 -18.81
CA GLU A 49 -0.60 7.53 -20.21
C GLU A 49 -1.16 8.76 -20.92
N LYS A 50 -1.98 9.55 -20.21
CA LYS A 50 -2.70 10.69 -20.79
C LYS A 50 -2.06 12.03 -20.45
N ASN A 51 -0.91 12.03 -19.77
CA ASN A 51 -0.25 13.21 -19.23
C ASN A 51 -1.21 14.12 -18.42
N ARG A 52 -2.11 13.50 -17.65
CA ARG A 52 -3.21 14.20 -16.94
C ARG A 52 -2.81 14.55 -15.51
N LYS A 53 -2.53 15.83 -15.30
CA LYS A 53 -2.14 16.37 -13.97
C LYS A 53 -3.24 16.22 -12.91
N GLU A 54 -4.51 16.12 -13.29
CA GLU A 54 -5.62 15.91 -12.34
C GLU A 54 -5.56 14.54 -11.69
N ASN A 55 -5.37 13.49 -12.49
CA ASN A 55 -5.16 12.13 -12.02
C ASN A 55 -3.89 12.02 -11.18
N ALA A 56 -2.81 12.70 -11.58
CA ALA A 56 -1.59 12.75 -10.77
C ALA A 56 -1.82 13.38 -9.39
N ARG A 57 -2.63 14.45 -9.32
CA ARG A 57 -3.02 15.06 -8.04
C ARG A 57 -3.94 14.13 -7.23
N ALA A 58 -4.79 13.34 -7.88
CA ALA A 58 -5.63 12.33 -7.21
C ALA A 58 -4.77 11.24 -6.58
N ALA A 59 -3.86 10.63 -7.35
CA ALA A 59 -2.89 9.66 -6.83
C ALA A 59 -2.12 10.21 -5.62
N HIS A 60 -1.60 11.44 -5.69
CA HIS A 60 -0.89 12.06 -4.57
C HIS A 60 -1.79 12.35 -3.34
N ARG A 61 -3.11 12.50 -3.50
CA ARG A 61 -4.03 12.57 -2.35
C ARG A 61 -4.29 11.19 -1.75
N ILE A 62 -4.35 10.15 -2.57
CA ILE A 62 -4.55 8.77 -2.11
C ILE A 62 -3.32 8.29 -1.34
N GLU A 63 -2.10 8.64 -1.76
CA GLU A 63 -0.87 8.36 -1.00
C GLU A 63 -0.96 8.88 0.45
N LYS A 64 -1.45 10.10 0.65
CA LYS A 64 -1.64 10.65 1.99
C LYS A 64 -2.66 9.87 2.83
N GLN A 65 -3.66 9.28 2.16
CA GLN A 65 -4.63 8.41 2.82
C GLN A 65 -3.99 7.08 3.20
N ILE A 66 -3.18 6.48 2.33
CA ILE A 66 -2.40 5.25 2.61
C ILE A 66 -1.47 5.47 3.80
N ASN A 67 -0.70 6.57 3.82
CA ASN A 67 0.23 6.87 4.92
C ASN A 67 -0.51 7.08 6.24
N LYS A 68 -1.64 7.81 6.20
CA LYS A 68 -2.48 7.99 7.39
C LYS A 68 -3.02 6.66 7.89
N LEU A 69 -3.55 5.82 7.00
CA LEU A 69 -4.07 4.51 7.36
C LEU A 69 -2.97 3.62 7.93
N GLN A 70 -1.78 3.56 7.33
CA GLN A 70 -0.62 2.83 7.88
C GLN A 70 -0.34 3.23 9.33
N MET A 71 -0.30 4.53 9.63
CA MET A 71 -0.08 5.01 11.00
C MET A 71 -1.18 4.51 11.95
N GLU A 72 -2.45 4.61 11.55
CA GLU A 72 -3.58 4.13 12.34
C GLU A 72 -3.52 2.60 12.56
N LEU A 73 -3.15 1.83 11.53
CA LEU A 73 -3.01 0.38 11.60
C LEU A 73 -1.88 -0.05 12.55
N ARG A 74 -0.75 0.66 12.52
CA ARG A 74 0.37 0.44 13.47
C ARG A 74 -0.08 0.67 14.91
N GLU A 75 -0.84 1.74 15.16
CA GLU A 75 -1.37 2.01 16.49
C GLU A 75 -2.41 0.97 16.94
N LYS A 76 -3.33 0.57 16.04
CA LYS A 76 -4.30 -0.51 16.30
C LYS A 76 -3.55 -1.81 16.66
N HIS A 77 -2.49 -2.13 15.93
CA HIS A 77 -1.69 -3.32 16.19
C HIS A 77 -1.02 -3.28 17.57
N ILE A 78 -0.41 -2.14 17.96
CA ILE A 78 0.18 -1.97 19.30
C ILE A 78 -0.87 -2.17 20.41
N ARG A 79 -2.10 -1.67 20.21
CA ARG A 79 -3.21 -1.87 21.16
C ARG A 79 -3.60 -3.34 21.26
N ARG A 80 -3.77 -4.05 20.14
CA ARG A 80 -4.08 -5.49 20.10
C ARG A 80 -2.99 -6.32 20.79
N LEU A 81 -1.72 -5.98 20.55
CA LEU A 81 -0.57 -6.64 21.16
C LEU A 81 -0.55 -6.46 22.69
N LYS A 82 -0.72 -5.23 23.18
CA LYS A 82 -0.76 -4.93 24.62
C LYS A 82 -1.92 -5.61 25.35
N ALA A 83 -3.03 -5.83 24.66
CA ALA A 83 -4.21 -6.50 25.20
C ALA A 83 -4.15 -8.04 25.09
N GLY A 84 -3.10 -8.61 24.49
CA GLY A 84 -2.99 -10.06 24.23
C GLY A 84 -4.02 -10.58 23.22
N LEU A 85 -4.54 -9.70 22.36
CA LEU A 85 -5.61 -9.99 21.40
C LEU A 85 -5.08 -10.39 20.01
N CYS A 86 -3.76 -10.42 19.80
CA CYS A 86 -3.18 -10.91 18.57
C CYS A 86 -2.00 -11.85 18.83
N ASP A 87 -1.85 -12.84 17.97
CA ASP A 87 -0.63 -13.62 17.87
C ASP A 87 0.53 -12.71 17.43
N ILE A 88 1.68 -12.83 18.09
CA ILE A 88 2.85 -11.96 17.86
C ILE A 88 3.39 -12.16 16.44
N ASN A 89 3.49 -13.41 15.98
CA ASN A 89 4.02 -13.70 14.65
C ASN A 89 3.07 -13.19 13.57
N ALA A 90 1.77 -13.40 13.74
CA ALA A 90 0.75 -12.82 12.87
C ALA A 90 0.82 -11.28 12.86
N GLY A 91 1.08 -10.68 14.01
CA GLY A 91 1.32 -9.25 14.16
C GLY A 91 2.48 -8.71 13.32
N VAL A 92 3.63 -9.38 13.37
CA VAL A 92 4.81 -9.02 12.58
C VAL A 92 4.50 -9.08 11.08
N LEU A 93 3.90 -10.18 10.60
CA LEU A 93 3.51 -10.30 9.19
C LEU A 93 2.54 -9.20 8.75
N PHE A 94 1.59 -8.83 9.62
CA PHE A 94 0.64 -7.76 9.33
C PHE A 94 1.34 -6.41 9.12
N ILE A 95 2.30 -6.06 9.99
CA ILE A 95 3.05 -4.80 9.86
C ILE A 95 3.91 -4.81 8.59
N ASP A 96 4.59 -5.91 8.31
CA ASP A 96 5.43 -6.04 7.11
C ASP A 96 4.59 -5.91 5.83
N PHE A 97 3.36 -6.45 5.83
CA PHE A 97 2.43 -6.29 4.71
C PHE A 97 2.04 -4.82 4.52
N VAL A 98 1.64 -4.15 5.60
CA VAL A 98 1.23 -2.73 5.56
C VAL A 98 2.37 -1.86 5.03
N ASP A 99 3.61 -2.13 5.44
CA ASP A 99 4.79 -1.38 5.01
C ASP A 99 5.12 -1.61 3.53
N ASN A 100 4.96 -2.84 3.02
CA ASN A 100 5.16 -3.10 1.59
C ASN A 100 4.11 -2.36 0.73
N ILE A 101 2.86 -2.25 1.19
CA ILE A 101 1.85 -1.47 0.47
C ILE A 101 2.19 0.03 0.48
N GLU A 102 2.63 0.59 1.60
CA GLU A 102 3.06 1.99 1.65
C GLU A 102 4.23 2.26 0.69
N LYS A 103 5.21 1.36 0.61
CA LYS A 103 6.31 1.48 -0.35
C LYS A 103 5.84 1.43 -1.81
N VAL A 104 4.83 0.63 -2.13
CA VAL A 104 4.18 0.69 -3.45
C VAL A 104 3.54 2.06 -3.69
N GLY A 105 2.82 2.59 -2.69
CA GLY A 105 2.25 3.94 -2.71
C GLY A 105 3.30 5.03 -2.96
N ASP A 106 4.43 5.01 -2.25
CA ASP A 106 5.55 5.94 -2.45
C ASP A 106 6.03 5.95 -3.91
N HIS A 107 6.21 4.77 -4.50
CA HIS A 107 6.65 4.66 -5.89
C HIS A 107 5.62 5.21 -6.88
N LEU A 108 4.33 4.94 -6.66
CA LEU A 108 3.25 5.50 -7.47
C LEU A 108 3.20 7.04 -7.34
N SER A 109 3.40 7.56 -6.13
CA SER A 109 3.47 9.01 -5.86
C SER A 109 4.62 9.65 -6.64
N ASN A 110 5.79 9.01 -6.68
CA ASN A 110 6.92 9.50 -7.46
C ASN A 110 6.61 9.60 -8.97
N ILE A 111 5.92 8.61 -9.54
CA ILE A 111 5.47 8.63 -10.94
C ILE A 111 4.49 9.80 -11.15
N ALA A 112 3.47 9.92 -10.29
CA ALA A 112 2.48 11.00 -10.36
C ALA A 112 3.13 12.40 -10.26
N VAL A 113 4.08 12.58 -9.34
CA VAL A 113 4.86 13.82 -9.19
C VAL A 113 5.67 14.12 -10.45
N GLY A 114 6.23 13.10 -11.09
CA GLY A 114 6.91 13.22 -12.38
C GLY A 114 6.01 13.82 -13.46
N VAL A 115 4.78 13.31 -13.60
CA VAL A 115 3.76 13.86 -14.52
C VAL A 115 3.42 15.32 -14.17
N MET A 116 3.22 15.63 -12.89
CA MET A 116 2.93 17.02 -12.45
C MET A 116 4.04 18.00 -12.82
N ARG A 117 5.31 17.58 -12.72
CA ARG A 117 6.51 18.38 -12.97
C ARG A 117 6.90 18.47 -14.47
N HIS A 118 6.04 18.04 -15.38
CA HIS A 118 6.25 18.06 -16.85
C HIS A 118 7.34 17.11 -17.34
N LEU A 119 7.45 15.90 -16.79
CA LEU A 119 8.11 14.82 -17.53
C LEU A 119 7.29 14.54 -18.81
N ARG A 120 7.90 14.75 -19.98
CA ARG A 120 7.33 14.30 -21.26
C ARG A 120 7.63 12.82 -21.40
N TRP A 121 6.66 11.96 -21.08
CA TRP A 121 6.71 10.55 -21.46
C TRP A 121 6.11 10.41 -22.86
N GLY A 122 6.96 10.33 -23.87
CA GLY A 122 6.59 10.23 -25.29
C GLY A 122 7.80 9.79 -26.11
N LYS A 123 7.54 9.11 -27.25
CA LYS A 123 8.59 8.57 -28.13
C LYS A 123 9.66 9.62 -28.41
N ILE A 124 10.91 9.24 -28.18
CA ILE A 124 12.03 9.84 -28.89
C ILE A 124 11.83 9.34 -30.33
N ASP A 125 11.40 10.24 -31.21
CA ASP A 125 11.36 9.98 -32.65
C ASP A 125 12.77 9.69 -33.18
#